data_AF-A0A1G2P7E6-F1
#
_entry.id   AF-A0A1G2P7E6-F1
#
_cell.length_a   1.000
_cell.length_b   1.000
_cell.length_c   1.000
_cell.angle_alpha   90.00
_cell.angle_beta   90.00
_cell.angle_gamma   90.00
#
_symmetry.space_group_name_H-M   'P 1'
#
loop_
_entity.id
_entity.type
_entity.pdbx_description
1 polymer ?
#
loop_
_entity_poly.entity_id
_entity_poly.type
_entity_poly.pdbx_seq_one_letter_code
_entity_poly.pdbx_strand_id
1 'polypeptide(L)'
;MIIRGGIGLAFCVASLILPWWLFLLIGISMAFVYRNFYELLFMAIFLDLLYGAPSGKFLGFRFALTLLAAIILVITTILKRRLKNYLNV
;
A
#
# COMPACT_ATOMS: atom_id res chain seq x y z
N MET A 1 -12.36 12.29 11.68
CA MET A 1 -11.41 12.73 10.62
C MET A 1 -9.97 12.79 11.12
N ILE A 2 -9.72 13.41 12.29
CA ILE A 2 -8.39 13.52 12.92
C ILE A 2 -7.72 12.16 13.17
N ILE A 3 -8.47 11.18 13.69
CA ILE A 3 -7.94 9.84 14.02
C ILE A 3 -7.45 9.11 12.75
N ARG A 4 -8.16 9.22 11.63
CA ARG A 4 -7.77 8.59 10.35
C ARG A 4 -6.47 9.18 9.80
N GLY A 5 -6.34 10.50 9.86
CA GLY A 5 -5.12 11.20 9.44
C GLY A 5 -3.91 10.83 10.31
N GLY A 6 -4.10 10.72 11.63
CA GLY A 6 -3.06 10.27 12.55
C GLY A 6 -2.56 8.85 12.25
N ILE A 7 -3.47 7.92 11.93
CA ILE A 7 -3.10 6.55 11.55
C ILE A 7 -2.35 6.52 10.22
N GLY A 8 -2.77 7.32 9.24
CA GLY A 8 -2.05 7.46 7.97
C GLY A 8 -0.63 7.99 8.15
N LEU A 9 -0.46 9.02 8.98
CA LEU A 9 0.86 9.56 9.32
C LEU A 9 1.73 8.55 10.05
N ALA A 10 1.18 7.83 11.02
CA ALA A 10 1.89 6.76 11.73
C ALA A 10 2.33 5.66 10.75
N PHE A 11 1.48 5.26 9.80
CA PHE A 11 1.83 4.32 8.75
C PHE A 11 2.97 4.85 7.86
N CYS A 12 2.93 6.12 7.47
CA CYS A 12 3.99 6.74 6.68
C CYS A 12 5.33 6.72 7.42
N VAL A 13 5.37 7.12 8.70
CA VAL A 13 6.61 7.07 9.52
C VAL A 13 7.10 5.64 9.68
N ALA A 14 6.18 4.71 9.96
CA ALA A 14 6.50 3.30 10.10
C ALA A 14 7.11 2.72 8.80
N SER A 15 6.57 3.11 7.63
CA SER A 15 7.04 2.60 6.33
C SER A 15 8.51 2.90 6.01
N LEU A 16 9.11 3.90 6.66
CA LEU A 16 10.53 4.25 6.49
C LEU A 16 11.48 3.34 7.28
N ILE A 17 10.97 2.68 8.32
CA ILE A 17 11.75 1.83 9.24
C ILE A 17 11.50 0.36 8.93
N LEU A 18 10.27 0.03 8.53
CA LEU A 18 9.85 -1.34 8.28
C LEU A 18 10.45 -1.90 6.98
N PRO A 19 10.80 -3.20 6.95
CA PRO A 19 11.11 -3.88 5.72
C PRO A 19 9.94 -3.80 4.73
N TRP A 20 10.24 -3.72 3.44
CA TRP A 20 9.27 -3.57 2.37
C TRP A 20 8.14 -4.63 2.37
N TRP A 21 8.42 -5.87 2.78
CA TRP A 21 7.41 -6.91 2.95
C TRP A 21 6.37 -6.59 4.03
N LEU A 22 6.84 -6.12 5.19
CA LEU A 22 6.01 -5.76 6.34
C LEU A 22 5.17 -4.52 6.04
N PHE A 23 5.77 -3.53 5.37
CA PHE A 23 5.06 -2.38 4.82
C PHE A 23 3.88 -2.80 3.95
N LEU A 24 4.09 -3.73 3.00
CA LEU A 24 3.02 -4.22 2.12
C LEU A 24 1.93 -4.98 2.89
N LEU A 25 2.28 -5.84 3.85
CA LEU A 25 1.29 -6.58 4.65
C LEU A 25 0.38 -5.64 5.44
N ILE A 26 0.97 -4.68 6.16
CA ILE A 26 0.21 -3.68 6.91
C ILE A 26 -0.63 -2.82 5.94
N GLY A 27 -0.04 -2.47 4.79
CA GLY A 27 -0.70 -1.76 3.71
C GLY A 27 -1.96 -2.46 3.19
N ILE A 28 -1.89 -3.78 2.97
CA ILE A 28 -3.03 -4.61 2.53
C ILE A 28 -4.12 -4.58 3.61
N SER A 29 -3.78 -4.81 4.87
CA SER A 29 -4.74 -4.79 5.97
C SER A 29 -5.43 -3.43 6.09
N MET A 30 -4.68 -2.34 6.03
CA MET A 30 -5.24 -0.99 6.07
C MET A 30 -6.07 -0.66 4.83
N ALA A 31 -5.63 -1.07 3.64
CA ALA A 31 -6.40 -0.94 2.42
C ALA A 31 -7.70 -1.74 2.47
N PHE A 32 -7.76 -2.85 3.24
CA PHE A 32 -8.99 -3.61 3.46
C PHE A 32 -9.93 -2.96 4.48
N VAL A 33 -9.39 -2.39 5.56
CA VAL A 33 -10.18 -1.72 6.60
C VAL A 33 -10.72 -0.37 6.11
N TYR A 34 -9.88 0.45 5.49
CA TYR A 34 -10.24 1.80 5.05
C TYR A 34 -10.69 1.80 3.59
N ARG A 35 -11.74 2.55 3.28
CA ARG A 35 -12.32 2.59 1.92
C ARG A 35 -11.36 3.20 0.88
N ASN A 36 -10.66 4.27 1.27
CA ASN A 36 -9.76 5.05 0.40
C ASN A 36 -8.40 5.23 1.09
N PHE A 37 -7.53 4.22 1.02
CA PHE A 37 -6.19 4.23 1.62
C PHE A 37 -5.12 4.46 0.55
N TYR A 38 -5.04 5.68 0.04
CA TYR A 38 -4.08 6.06 -1.00
C TYR A 38 -2.66 6.30 -0.45
N GLU A 39 -2.53 6.40 0.87
CA GLU A 39 -1.28 6.54 1.60
C GLU A 39 -0.29 5.40 1.28
N LEU A 40 -0.81 4.19 1.04
CA LEU A 40 -0.02 3.02 0.60
C LEU A 40 0.69 3.29 -0.73
N LEU A 41 -0.04 3.80 -1.72
CA LEU A 41 0.50 4.06 -3.06
C LEU A 41 1.47 5.25 -3.02
N PHE A 42 1.12 6.29 -2.26
CA PHE A 42 2.00 7.44 -2.06
C PHE A 42 3.35 7.03 -1.45
N MET A 43 3.35 6.24 -0.37
CA MET A 43 4.62 5.79 0.22
C MET A 43 5.34 4.75 -0.63
N ALA A 44 4.64 3.90 -1.39
CA ALA A 44 5.32 2.97 -2.29
C ALA A 44 6.13 3.71 -3.37
N ILE A 45 5.58 4.79 -3.94
CA ILE A 45 6.32 5.67 -4.88
C ILE A 45 7.49 6.33 -4.17
N PHE A 46 7.26 6.86 -2.97
CA PHE A 46 8.31 7.54 -2.21
C PHE A 46 9.47 6.58 -1.88
N LEU A 47 9.17 5.35 -1.47
CA LEU A 47 10.15 4.31 -1.16
C LEU A 47 10.89 3.82 -2.41
N ASP A 48 10.22 3.65 -3.55
CA ASP A 48 10.89 3.33 -4.82
C ASP A 48 11.82 4.48 -5.28
N LEU A 49 11.46 5.74 -5.00
CA LEU A 49 12.33 6.87 -5.30
C LEU A 49 13.52 6.97 -4.35
N LEU A 50 13.31 6.68 -3.07
CA LEU A 50 14.31 6.78 -2.01
C LEU A 50 15.30 5.61 -2.04
N TYR A 51 14.80 4.39 -2.23
CA TYR A 51 15.56 3.13 -2.16
C TYR A 51 15.74 2.42 -3.51
N GLY A 52 15.20 2.95 -4.61
CA GLY A 52 15.36 2.41 -5.97
C GLY A 52 16.77 2.60 -6.54
N ALA A 53 17.78 2.11 -5.83
CA ALA A 53 19.18 2.17 -6.21
C ALA A 53 19.49 1.27 -7.43
N PRO A 54 20.50 1.62 -8.25
CA PRO A 54 20.77 0.93 -9.52
C PRO A 54 21.18 -0.54 -9.38
N SER A 55 21.75 -0.93 -8.23
CA SER A 55 22.38 -2.24 -8.00
C SER A 55 21.42 -3.33 -7.53
N GLY A 56 20.22 -2.98 -7.08
CA GLY A 56 19.23 -3.90 -6.49
C GLY A 56 17.89 -3.93 -7.23
N LYS A 57 17.89 -3.78 -8.55
CA LYS A 57 16.65 -3.78 -9.33
C LYS A 57 16.02 -5.17 -9.31
N PHE A 58 14.79 -5.28 -8.83
CA PHE A 58 13.95 -6.46 -9.11
C PHE A 58 13.76 -6.57 -10.62
N LEU A 59 14.46 -7.52 -11.27
CA LEU A 59 14.38 -7.76 -12.72
C LEU A 59 14.66 -6.53 -13.60
N GLY A 60 15.41 -5.54 -13.10
CA GLY A 60 15.68 -4.30 -13.85
C GLY A 60 14.64 -3.19 -13.69
N PHE A 61 13.58 -3.40 -12.89
CA PHE A 61 12.48 -2.45 -12.73
C PHE A 61 12.65 -1.55 -11.48
N ARG A 62 12.54 -0.23 -11.66
CA ARG A 62 12.75 0.78 -10.61
C ARG A 62 11.54 0.97 -9.69
N PHE A 63 10.33 0.74 -10.20
CA PHE A 63 9.07 1.05 -9.51
C PHE A 63 8.33 -0.19 -9.03
N ALA A 64 9.07 -1.21 -8.58
CA ALA A 64 8.52 -2.52 -8.27
C ALA A 64 7.52 -2.45 -7.09
N LEU A 65 7.83 -1.66 -6.04
CA LEU A 65 6.93 -1.52 -4.89
C LEU A 65 5.67 -0.75 -5.25
N THR A 66 5.80 0.28 -6.07
CA THR A 66 4.68 1.07 -6.59
C THR A 66 3.72 0.19 -7.39
N LEU A 67 4.26 -0.66 -8.26
CA LEU A 67 3.46 -1.56 -9.08
C LEU A 67 2.75 -2.60 -8.21
N LEU A 68 3.43 -3.18 -7.22
CA LEU A 68 2.82 -4.08 -6.25
C LEU A 68 1.71 -3.39 -5.44
N ALA A 69 1.96 -2.19 -4.92
CA ALA A 69 0.98 -1.41 -4.17
C ALA A 69 -0.26 -1.09 -5.00
N ALA A 70 -0.08 -0.73 -6.28
CA ALA A 70 -1.19 -0.49 -7.21
C ALA A 70 -2.02 -1.77 -7.44
N ILE A 71 -1.37 -2.91 -7.69
CA ILE A 71 -2.04 -4.20 -7.85
C ILE A 71 -2.85 -4.55 -6.59
N ILE A 72 -2.26 -4.39 -5.41
CA ILE A 72 -2.91 -4.63 -4.11
C ILE A 72 -4.16 -3.78 -3.95
N LEU A 73 -4.09 -2.48 -4.24
CA LEU A 73 -5.25 -1.58 -4.11
C LEU A 73 -6.37 -1.96 -5.08
N VAL A 74 -6.04 -2.33 -6.32
CA VAL A 74 -7.02 -2.79 -7.31
C VAL A 74 -7.69 -4.09 -6.84
N ILE A 75 -6.90 -5.09 -6.45
CA ILE A 75 -7.41 -6.38 -5.96
C ILE A 75 -8.32 -6.16 -4.74
N THR A 76 -7.86 -5.37 -3.78
CA THR A 76 -8.61 -5.06 -2.56
C THR A 76 -9.94 -4.37 -2.88
N THR A 77 -9.95 -3.46 -3.84
CA THR A 77 -11.17 -2.78 -4.29
C THR A 77 -12.15 -3.76 -4.94
N ILE A 78 -11.66 -4.66 -5.80
CA ILE A 78 -12.47 -5.69 -6.44
C ILE A 78 -13.05 -6.66 -5.39
N LEU A 79 -12.23 -7.13 -4.46
CA LEU A 79 -12.63 -8.03 -3.38
C LEU A 79 -13.72 -7.40 -2.52
N LYS A 80 -13.54 -6.15 -2.09
CA LYS A 80 -14.56 -5.43 -1.31
C LYS A 80 -15.87 -5.30 -2.06
N ARG A 81 -15.82 -5.00 -3.36
CA ARG A 81 -17.02 -4.88 -4.19
C ARG A 81 -17.74 -6.22 -4.31
N ARG A 82 -17.01 -7.32 -4.51
CA ARG A 82 -17.56 -8.67 -4.53
C ARG A 82 -18.17 -9.08 -3.18
N LEU A 83 -17.49 -8.79 -2.08
CA LEU A 83 -17.95 -9.10 -0.72
C LEU A 83 -19.24 -8.34 -0.40
N LYS A 84 -19.31 -7.05 -0.73
CA LYS A 84 -20.53 -6.24 -0.53
C LYS A 84 -21.70 -6.76 -1.36
N ASN A 85 -21.44 -7.21 -2.58
CA ASN A 85 -22.47 -7.83 -3.42
C ASN A 85 -22.98 -9.13 -2.82
N TYR A 86 -22.09 -9.99 -2.29
CA TYR A 86 -22.51 -11.24 -1.65
C TYR A 86 -23.34 -11.00 -0.39
N LEU A 87 -23.02 -9.96 0.38
CA LEU A 87 -23.71 -9.63 1.63
C LEU A 87 -25.04 -8.87 1.44
N ASN A 88 -25.37 -8.44 0.22
CA ASN A 88 -26.64 -7.78 -0.15
C ASN A 88 -27.58 -8.71 -0.95
N VAL A 89 -27.24 -10.00 -1.07
CA VAL A 89 -28.14 -11.06 -1.53
C VAL A 89 -28.68 -11.76 -0.29
#